data_AF-A0A7C3HSG2-F1
#
_entry.id   AF-A0A7C3HSG2-F1
#
_cell.length_a   1.000
_cell.length_b   1.000
_cell.length_c   1.000
_cell.angle_alpha   90.00
_cell.angle_beta   90.00
_cell.angle_gamma   90.00
#
_symmetry.space_group_name_H-M   'P 1'
#
loop_
_entity.id
_entity.type
_entity.pdbx_description
1 polymer ?
#
loop_
_entity_poly.entity_id
_entity_poly.type
_entity_poly.pdbx_seq_one_letter_code
_entity_poly.pdbx_strand_id
1 'polypeptide(L)'
;MHASAHVAAAVKTPVVDLFAWTNPPEQWRPWRVPQRLLNRPVPCRLCYQRLCPNGQACLDVPPEEVVEAAISLLEEVRASCRAASALS
;
A
#
# COMPACT_ATOMS: atom_id res chain seq x y z
N MET A 1 -2.32 -12.91 -1.63
CA MET A 1 -3.75 -12.60 -1.44
C MET A 1 -3.83 -11.40 -0.50
N HIS A 2 -4.27 -10.23 -0.97
CA HIS A 2 -4.31 -8.97 -0.21
C HIS A 2 -5.70 -8.69 0.40
N ALA A 3 -6.38 -9.73 0.88
CA ALA A 3 -7.79 -9.62 1.31
C ALA A 3 -7.99 -8.57 2.43
N SER A 4 -7.05 -8.48 3.36
CA SER A 4 -7.07 -7.49 4.45
C SER A 4 -7.00 -6.04 3.94
N ALA A 5 -6.18 -5.76 2.92
CA ALA A 5 -6.04 -4.42 2.35
C ALA A 5 -7.35 -3.93 1.70
N HIS A 6 -8.10 -4.84 1.05
CA HIS A 6 -9.41 -4.51 0.49
C HIS A 6 -10.48 -4.27 1.56
N VAL A 7 -10.47 -5.06 2.65
CA VAL A 7 -11.37 -4.83 3.79
C VAL A 7 -11.09 -3.45 4.42
N ALA A 8 -9.82 -3.11 4.65
CA ALA A 8 -9.43 -1.80 5.16
C ALA A 8 -9.91 -0.65 4.25
N ALA A 9 -9.76 -0.82 2.93
CA ALA A 9 -10.27 0.14 1.95
C ALA A 9 -11.80 0.29 2.01
N ALA A 10 -12.54 -0.82 2.16
CA ALA A 10 -13.99 -0.82 2.23
C ALA A 10 -14.52 -0.03 3.45
N VAL A 11 -13.79 -0.06 4.57
CA VAL A 11 -14.10 0.74 5.77
C VAL A 11 -13.38 2.10 5.78
N LYS A 12 -12.91 2.56 4.62
CA LYS A 12 -12.29 3.88 4.40
C LYS A 12 -11.04 4.14 5.25
N THR A 13 -10.34 3.08 5.65
CA THR A 13 -9.09 3.20 6.40
C THR A 13 -7.93 3.48 5.44
N PRO A 14 -7.06 4.47 5.70
CA PRO A 14 -5.82 4.66 4.94
C PRO A 14 -4.91 3.43 5.04
N VAL A 15 -4.26 3.03 3.93
CA VAL A 15 -3.51 1.76 3.86
C VAL A 15 -2.07 1.95 3.42
N VAL A 16 -1.13 1.38 4.17
CA VAL A 16 0.22 1.07 3.69
C VAL A 16 0.27 -0.42 3.35
N ASP A 17 0.57 -0.77 2.10
CA ASP A 17 0.55 -2.14 1.60
C ASP A 17 1.93 -2.53 1.05
N LEU A 18 2.48 -3.65 1.53
CA LEU A 18 3.72 -4.25 1.02
C LEU A 18 3.37 -5.05 -0.25
N PHE A 19 3.54 -4.43 -1.41
CA PHE A 19 2.95 -4.91 -2.66
C PHE A 19 3.96 -5.69 -3.51
N ALA A 20 3.83 -7.02 -3.56
CA ALA A 20 4.84 -7.96 -4.09
C ALA A 20 5.06 -7.95 -5.62
N TRP A 21 4.54 -6.97 -6.35
CA TRP A 21 4.59 -6.89 -7.83
C TRP A 21 4.01 -8.09 -8.60
N THR A 22 3.38 -9.06 -7.94
CA THR A 22 2.84 -10.26 -8.61
C THR A 22 1.84 -9.91 -9.70
N ASN A 23 1.02 -8.87 -9.46
CA ASN A 23 -0.04 -8.40 -10.36
C ASN A 23 0.06 -6.88 -10.55
N PRO A 24 -0.62 -6.30 -11.56
CA PRO A 24 -0.66 -4.86 -11.76
C PRO A 24 -1.32 -4.14 -10.57
N PRO A 25 -0.69 -3.09 -10.00
CA PRO A 25 -1.31 -2.30 -8.93
C PRO A 25 -2.66 -1.71 -9.33
N GLU A 26 -2.83 -1.35 -10.60
CA GLU A 26 -4.05 -0.75 -11.12
C GLU A 26 -5.27 -1.67 -10.94
N GLN A 27 -5.05 -2.99 -10.87
CA GLN A 27 -6.09 -3.99 -10.66
C GLN A 27 -6.26 -4.38 -9.19
N TRP A 28 -5.20 -4.32 -8.38
CA TRP A 28 -5.16 -4.98 -7.06
C TRP A 28 -4.86 -4.07 -5.86
N ARG A 29 -4.53 -2.79 -6.07
CA ARG A 29 -4.28 -1.85 -4.96
C ARG A 29 -5.56 -1.52 -4.19
N PRO A 30 -5.48 -1.08 -2.93
CA PRO A 30 -6.61 -0.52 -2.19
C PRO A 30 -7.42 0.50 -3.02
N TRP A 31 -8.72 0.25 -3.16
CA TRP A 31 -9.54 1.01 -4.09
C TRP A 31 -10.06 2.30 -3.47
N ARG A 32 -9.71 3.45 -4.07
CA ARG A 32 -10.25 4.78 -3.74
C ARG A 32 -10.12 5.18 -2.26
N VAL A 33 -9.03 4.79 -1.62
CA VAL A 33 -8.63 5.28 -0.30
C VAL A 33 -7.22 5.88 -0.37
N PRO A 34 -6.85 6.79 0.55
CA PRO A 34 -5.46 7.20 0.72
C PRO A 34 -4.59 5.97 0.96
N GLN A 35 -3.52 5.84 0.17
CA GLN A 35 -2.68 4.64 0.23
C GLN A 35 -1.22 4.93 -0.12
N ARG A 36 -0.35 4.02 0.33
CA ARG A 36 1.05 3.89 -0.12
C ARG A 36 1.32 2.43 -0.45
N LEU A 37 1.95 2.17 -1.59
CA LEU A 37 2.43 0.84 -1.96
C LEU A 37 3.95 0.83 -1.79
N LEU A 38 4.46 -0.04 -0.92
CA LEU A 38 5.90 -0.18 -0.69
C LEU A 38 6.39 -1.47 -1.33
N ASN A 39 7.53 -1.39 -2.00
CA ASN A 39 8.16 -2.49 -2.72
C ASN A 39 9.57 -2.09 -3.18
N ARG A 40 10.30 -3.07 -3.72
CA ARG A 40 11.56 -2.86 -4.42
C ARG A 40 11.44 -3.19 -5.92
N PRO A 41 12.16 -2.45 -6.78
CA PRO A 41 12.23 -2.77 -8.19
C PRO A 41 12.97 -4.09 -8.38
N VAL A 42 12.35 -5.02 -9.11
CA VAL A 42 12.91 -6.33 -9.42
C VAL A 42 12.61 -6.68 -10.89
N PRO A 43 13.48 -7.48 -11.55
CA PRO A 43 13.25 -7.86 -12.94
C PRO A 43 12.04 -8.78 -13.13
N CYS A 44 11.65 -9.53 -12.09
CA CYS A 44 10.50 -10.43 -12.13
C CYS A 44 9.17 -9.74 -11.79
N ARG A 45 9.05 -8.41 -11.96
CA ARG A 45 7.80 -7.69 -11.74
C ARG A 45 6.71 -8.19 -12.70
N LEU A 46 5.46 -8.23 -12.23
CA LEU A 46 4.30 -8.80 -12.94
C LEU A 46 4.49 -10.28 -13.32
N CYS A 47 5.10 -11.07 -12.43
CA CYS A 47 5.39 -12.47 -12.72
C CYS A 47 4.16 -13.40 -12.68
N TYR A 48 3.06 -12.99 -12.06
CA TYR A 48 1.86 -13.81 -11.81
C TYR A 48 2.14 -15.16 -11.12
N GLN A 49 3.31 -15.31 -10.50
CA GLN A 49 3.72 -16.55 -9.85
C GLN A 49 3.03 -16.70 -8.49
N ARG A 50 2.53 -17.91 -8.21
CA ARG A 50 1.96 -18.25 -6.91
C ARG A 50 3.04 -18.54 -5.86
N LEU A 51 4.15 -19.13 -6.28
CA LEU A 51 5.31 -19.43 -5.45
C LEU A 51 6.49 -18.63 -5.98
N CYS A 52 7.15 -17.87 -5.11
CA CYS A 52 8.25 -17.01 -5.53
C CYS A 52 9.55 -17.82 -5.64
N PRO A 53 10.22 -17.85 -6.81
CA PRO A 53 11.53 -18.47 -6.95
C PRO A 53 12.68 -17.55 -6.50
N ASN A 54 12.39 -16.26 -6.25
CA ASN A 54 13.38 -15.20 -6.07
C ASN A 54 13.46 -14.68 -4.62
N GLY A 55 13.01 -15.48 -3.64
CA GLY A 55 13.09 -15.11 -2.22
C GLY A 55 12.31 -13.86 -1.82
N GLN A 56 11.32 -13.43 -2.62
CA GLN A 56 10.50 -12.24 -2.37
C GLN A 56 11.31 -10.93 -2.23
N ALA A 57 12.42 -10.77 -2.95
CA ALA A 57 13.24 -9.55 -2.92
C ALA A 57 12.45 -8.25 -3.22
N CYS A 58 11.31 -8.34 -3.90
CA CYS A 58 10.40 -7.20 -4.10
C CYS A 58 9.76 -6.67 -2.81
N LEU A 59 9.77 -7.44 -1.73
CA LEU A 59 9.25 -7.11 -0.40
C LEU A 59 10.36 -6.82 0.61
N ASP A 60 11.60 -6.66 0.16
CA ASP A 60 12.73 -6.27 1.02
C ASP A 60 12.64 -4.78 1.39
N VAL A 61 11.64 -4.47 2.20
CA VAL A 61 11.30 -3.14 2.72
C VAL A 61 11.57 -3.16 4.22
N PRO A 62 12.45 -2.28 4.73
CA PRO A 62 12.78 -2.26 6.14
C PRO A 62 11.58 -1.77 6.96
N PRO A 63 11.37 -2.29 8.19
CA PRO A 63 10.25 -1.88 9.03
C PRO A 63 10.15 -0.37 9.27
N GLU A 64 11.29 0.31 9.33
CA GLU A 64 11.38 1.77 9.55
C GLU A 64 10.68 2.54 8.42
N GLU A 65 10.86 2.11 7.17
CA GLU A 65 10.20 2.71 6.00
C GLU A 65 8.68 2.49 6.03
N VAL A 66 8.23 1.34 6.56
CA VAL A 66 6.81 1.07 6.76
C VAL A 66 6.20 2.02 7.78
N VAL A 67 6.89 2.22 8.92
CA VAL A 67 6.46 3.14 9.98
C VAL A 67 6.42 4.57 9.47
N GLU A 68 7.47 5.01 8.76
CA GLU A 68 7.54 6.35 8.18
C GLU A 68 6.39 6.60 7.20
N ALA A 69 6.14 5.67 6.27
CA ALA A 69 5.04 5.76 5.33
C ALA A 69 3.67 5.81 6.03
N ALA A 70 3.50 5.06 7.12
CA ALA A 70 2.26 5.05 7.88
C ALA A 70 2.02 6.37 8.62
N ILE A 71 3.05 6.92 9.28
CA ILE A 71 2.97 8.21 9.99
C ILE A 71 2.66 9.32 8.98
N SER A 72 3.41 9.40 7.89
CA SER A 72 3.22 10.42 6.84
C SER A 72 1.81 10.36 6.26
N LEU A 73 1.31 9.17 5.91
CA LEU A 73 -0.04 9.01 5.36
C LEU A 73 -1.13 9.43 6.38
N LEU A 74 -0.94 9.12 7.66
CA LEU A 74 -1.88 9.54 8.71
C LEU A 74 -1.90 11.07 8.88
N GLU A 75 -0.75 11.72 8.80
CA GLU A 75 -0.64 13.18 8.88
C GLU A 75 -1.34 13.87 7.71
N GLU A 76 -1.13 13.38 6.48
CA GLU A 76 -1.83 13.85 5.28
C GLU A 76 -3.34 13.76 5.42
N VAL A 77 -3.84 12.58 5.82
CA VAL A 77 -5.28 12.34 5.98
C VAL A 77 -5.87 13.24 7.07
N ARG A 78 -5.18 13.38 8.20
CA ARG A 78 -5.60 14.30 9.28
C ARG A 78 -5.64 15.75 8.80
N ALA A 79 -4.66 16.18 8.01
CA ALA A 79 -4.63 17.53 7.44
C ALA A 79 -5.81 17.75 6.48
N SER A 80 -6.09 16.80 5.58
CA SER A 80 -7.24 16.87 4.68
C SER A 80 -8.57 16.91 5.43
N CYS A 81 -8.74 16.09 6.48
CA CYS A 81 -9.95 16.12 7.31
C CYS A 81 -10.14 17.48 7.99
N ARG A 82 -9.08 18.05 8.59
CA ARG A 82 -9.14 19.39 9.21
C ARG A 82 -9.52 20.46 8.19
N ALA A 83 -8.91 20.43 7.01
CA ALA A 83 -9.21 21.38 5.94
C ALA A 83 -10.68 21.27 5.48
N ALA A 84 -11.21 20.06 5.31
CA ALA A 84 -12.61 19.84 4.96
C ALA A 84 -13.57 20.37 6.04
N SER A 85 -13.25 20.15 7.32
CA SER A 85 -14.04 20.68 8.44
C SER A 85 -14.01 22.21 8.55
N ALA A 86 -12.93 22.87 8.15
CA ALA A 86 -12.81 24.33 8.19
C ALA A 86 -13.54 25.05 7.04
N LEU A 87 -13.93 24.32 5.99
CA LEU A 87 -14.67 24.83 4.82
C LEU A 87 -16.19 24.60 4.94
N SER A 88 -16.65 23.99 6.02
CA SER A 88 -18.06 23.70 6.33
C SER A 88 -18.59 24.68 7.37
#